data_AF-A0A522DQY4-F1
#
_entry.id   AF-A0A522DQY4-F1
#
_cell.length_a   1.000
_cell.length_b   1.000
_cell.length_c   1.000
_cell.angle_alpha   90.00
_cell.angle_beta   90.00
_cell.angle_gamma   90.00
#
_symmetry.space_group_name_H-M   'P 1'
#
loop_
_entity.id
_entity.type
_entity.pdbx_description
1 polymer ?
#
loop_
_entity_poly.entity_id
_entity_poly.type
_entity_poly.pdbx_seq_one_letter_code
_entity_poly.pdbx_strand_id
1 'polypeptide(L)'
;MALLHDIQTAQRVLVRLVRSRNNRKAVEAQGREHPLPTAGTIDIAVYFADTKVNMYQIRQWYAPLAEIAATWPVTIISRSPSTALALWAESPVPALYLRRVTDLEQFVAEQDLKIVFYVNQNAKNFQMFRYGRMWHVFINHGESDKMYMTTNQFKAYDYSLVAGDAAIERLKHKLWDFDLDKKVIAIGRPQADQFS
;
A
#
# COMPACT_ATOMS: atom_id res chain seq x y z
N MET A 1 18.98 -35.89 11.87
CA MET A 1 18.21 -35.02 10.94
C MET A 1 17.69 -33.74 11.59
N ALA A 2 17.19 -33.75 12.84
CA ALA A 2 16.72 -32.54 13.53
C ALA A 2 17.79 -31.44 13.72
N LEU A 3 18.99 -31.80 14.21
CA LEU A 3 20.10 -30.86 14.43
C LEU A 3 20.53 -30.06 13.19
N LEU A 4 20.51 -30.69 12.00
CA LEU A 4 20.84 -30.01 10.74
C LEU A 4 19.77 -28.99 10.35
N HIS A 5 18.49 -29.32 10.56
CA HIS A 5 17.37 -28.40 10.35
C HIS A 5 17.43 -27.20 11.31
N ASP A 6 17.83 -27.43 12.56
CA ASP A 6 17.98 -26.39 13.57
C ASP A 6 19.12 -25.41 13.24
N ILE A 7 20.27 -25.93 12.78
CA ILE A 7 21.40 -25.11 12.31
C ILE A 7 21.00 -24.25 11.11
N GLN A 8 20.34 -24.83 10.11
CA GLN A 8 19.84 -24.09 8.94
C GLN A 8 18.82 -23.01 9.32
N THR A 9 17.99 -23.28 10.31
CA THR A 9 17.03 -22.31 10.83
C THR A 9 17.72 -21.17 11.56
N ALA A 10 18.68 -21.47 12.43
CA ALA A 10 19.49 -20.46 13.12
C ALA A 10 20.25 -19.55 12.14
N GLN A 11 20.86 -20.13 11.10
CA GLN A 11 21.53 -19.37 10.05
C GLN A 11 20.55 -18.44 9.31
N ARG A 12 19.36 -18.93 8.93
CA ARG A 12 18.33 -18.11 8.29
C ARG A 12 17.86 -16.95 9.16
N VAL A 13 17.69 -17.18 10.46
CA VAL A 13 17.32 -16.13 11.42
C VAL A 13 18.43 -15.09 11.53
N LEU A 14 19.69 -15.52 11.67
CA LEU A 14 20.84 -14.62 11.74
C LEU A 14 20.93 -13.72 10.50
N VAL A 15 20.85 -14.31 9.30
CA VAL A 15 20.88 -13.57 8.04
C VAL A 15 19.74 -12.55 7.96
N ARG A 16 18.51 -12.92 8.39
CA ARG A 16 17.37 -12.00 8.43
C ARG A 16 17.61 -10.83 9.40
N LEU A 17 18.19 -11.09 10.57
CA LEU A 17 18.51 -10.05 11.56
C LEU A 17 19.56 -9.08 11.01
N VAL A 18 20.64 -9.58 10.42
CA VAL A 18 21.69 -8.75 9.80
C VAL A 18 21.09 -7.90 8.68
N ARG A 19 20.32 -8.50 7.77
CA ARG A 19 19.65 -7.77 6.69
C ARG A 19 18.69 -6.71 7.21
N SER A 20 17.92 -7.00 8.26
CA SER A 20 17.02 -6.04 8.88
C SER A 20 17.76 -4.83 9.45
N ARG A 21 18.90 -5.06 10.14
CA ARG A 21 19.76 -3.99 10.66
C ARG A 21 20.35 -3.15 9.54
N ASN A 22 20.87 -3.80 8.49
CA ASN A 22 21.47 -3.10 7.36
C ASN A 22 20.45 -2.23 6.63
N ASN A 23 19.24 -2.74 6.38
CA ASN A 23 18.18 -1.95 5.75
C ASN A 23 17.80 -0.72 6.59
N ARG A 24 17.77 -0.83 7.92
CA ARG A 24 17.49 0.33 8.79
C ARG A 24 18.58 1.38 8.72
N LYS A 25 19.84 0.96 8.79
CA LYS A 25 20.97 1.87 8.63
C LYS A 25 20.94 2.58 7.27
N ALA A 26 20.63 1.84 6.20
CA ALA A 26 20.51 2.41 4.86
C ALA A 26 19.37 3.43 4.77
N VAL A 27 18.22 3.15 5.40
CA VAL A 27 17.11 4.09 5.44
C VAL A 27 17.43 5.34 6.26
N GLU A 28 18.12 5.20 7.38
CA GLU A 28 18.59 6.34 8.18
C GLU A 28 19.60 7.20 7.40
N ALA A 29 20.48 6.57 6.62
CA ALA A 29 21.44 7.28 5.77
C ALA A 29 20.75 8.02 4.61
N GLN A 30 19.87 7.34 3.87
CA GLN A 30 19.18 7.92 2.71
C GLN A 30 18.00 8.83 3.07
N GLY A 31 17.45 8.71 4.28
CA GLY A 31 16.27 9.48 4.68
C GLY A 31 16.43 10.99 4.61
N ARG A 32 17.68 11.50 4.65
CA ARG A 32 17.97 12.94 4.45
C ARG A 32 17.73 13.41 3.02
N GLU A 33 17.87 12.51 2.04
CA GLU A 33 17.62 12.79 0.62
C GLU A 33 16.12 12.71 0.29
N HIS A 34 15.31 12.19 1.22
CA HIS A 34 13.86 12.05 1.10
C HIS A 34 13.15 12.76 2.27
N PRO A 35 13.18 14.11 2.30
CA PRO A 35 12.58 14.87 3.39
C PRO A 35 11.06 14.65 3.47
N LEU A 36 10.49 14.89 4.65
CA LEU A 36 9.04 14.96 4.80
C LEU A 36 8.50 16.14 3.99
N PRO A 37 7.31 15.99 3.38
CA PRO A 37 6.68 17.08 2.65
C PRO A 37 6.29 18.20 3.60
N THR A 38 6.18 19.41 3.06
CA THR A 38 5.65 20.58 3.77
C THR A 38 4.22 20.29 4.27
N ALA A 39 3.83 20.85 5.41
CA ALA A 39 2.47 20.69 5.94
C ALA A 39 1.41 21.15 4.92
N GLY A 40 0.32 20.39 4.81
CA GLY A 40 -0.82 20.70 3.94
C GLY A 40 -0.58 20.55 2.44
N THR A 41 0.52 19.94 2.01
CA THR A 41 0.84 19.83 0.57
C THR A 41 0.50 18.49 -0.07
N ILE A 42 0.09 17.48 0.71
CA ILE A 42 -0.27 16.15 0.20
C ILE A 42 -1.77 15.95 0.27
N ASP A 43 -2.37 15.62 -0.88
CA ASP A 43 -3.80 15.34 -1.02
C ASP A 43 -4.11 13.83 -1.02
N ILE A 44 -3.22 13.04 -1.63
CA ILE A 44 -3.44 11.61 -1.86
C ILE A 44 -2.26 10.81 -1.31
N ALA A 45 -2.56 9.76 -0.55
CA ALA A 45 -1.57 8.81 -0.09
C ALA A 45 -1.88 7.40 -0.61
N VAL A 46 -0.85 6.61 -0.92
CA VAL A 46 -0.97 5.16 -1.03
C VAL A 46 -0.39 4.54 0.25
N TYR A 47 -1.22 3.85 1.03
CA TYR A 47 -0.75 3.20 2.24
C TYR A 47 -0.23 1.79 1.94
N PHE A 48 1.08 1.62 1.92
CA PHE A 48 1.75 0.36 1.59
C PHE A 48 2.66 -0.11 2.74
N ALA A 49 2.02 -0.71 3.76
CA ALA A 49 2.69 -1.21 4.96
C ALA A 49 3.43 -2.55 4.80
N ASP A 50 3.51 -3.07 3.57
CA ASP A 50 4.04 -4.39 3.31
C ASP A 50 5.56 -4.42 3.14
N THR A 51 6.11 -5.62 3.02
CA THR A 51 7.52 -5.88 2.81
C THR A 51 7.87 -5.95 1.33
N LYS A 52 9.18 -5.92 1.01
CA LYS A 52 9.68 -5.83 -0.36
C LYS A 52 9.18 -6.95 -1.28
N VAL A 53 8.80 -8.11 -0.75
CA VAL A 53 8.29 -9.23 -1.56
C VAL A 53 6.97 -8.89 -2.27
N ASN A 54 6.18 -7.96 -1.73
CA ASN A 54 4.89 -7.57 -2.29
C ASN A 54 4.96 -6.29 -3.15
N MET A 55 6.16 -5.81 -3.47
CA MET A 55 6.36 -4.62 -4.31
C MET A 55 5.71 -4.73 -5.69
N TYR A 56 5.56 -5.96 -6.22
CA TYR A 56 4.86 -6.18 -7.48
C TYR A 56 3.44 -5.60 -7.48
N GLN A 57 2.80 -5.54 -6.30
CA GLN A 57 1.43 -5.03 -6.16
C GLN A 57 1.33 -3.53 -6.40
N ILE A 58 2.25 -2.76 -5.83
CA ILE A 58 2.26 -1.30 -5.98
C ILE A 58 2.88 -0.85 -7.30
N ARG A 59 3.83 -1.62 -7.85
CA ARG A 59 4.47 -1.33 -9.15
C ARG A 59 3.47 -1.24 -10.30
N GLN A 60 2.41 -2.06 -10.27
CA GLN A 60 1.35 -1.99 -11.26
C GLN A 60 0.66 -0.61 -11.28
N TRP A 61 0.64 0.09 -10.15
CA TRP A 61 0.00 1.39 -10.01
C TRP A 61 0.92 2.58 -10.25
N TYR A 62 2.22 2.37 -10.46
CA TYR A 62 3.19 3.47 -10.58
C TYR A 62 2.78 4.51 -11.59
N ALA A 63 2.36 4.09 -12.77
CA ALA A 63 2.11 5.04 -13.82
C ALA A 63 0.74 5.74 -13.73
N PRO A 64 -0.37 5.07 -13.35
CA PRO A 64 -1.57 5.78 -12.93
C PRO A 64 -1.32 6.77 -11.77
N LEU A 65 -0.46 6.41 -10.80
CA LEU A 65 -0.10 7.31 -9.71
C LEU A 65 0.70 8.51 -10.21
N ALA A 66 1.59 8.34 -11.19
CA ALA A 66 2.33 9.43 -11.82
C ALA A 66 1.39 10.38 -12.59
N GLU A 67 0.38 9.83 -13.29
CA GLU A 67 -0.63 10.63 -13.98
C GLU A 67 -1.50 11.43 -13.01
N ILE A 68 -1.97 10.80 -11.93
CA ILE A 68 -2.71 11.50 -10.86
C ILE A 68 -1.83 12.59 -10.23
N ALA A 69 -0.54 12.29 -10.02
CA ALA A 69 0.43 13.22 -9.43
C ALA A 69 0.66 14.50 -10.25
N ALA A 70 0.35 14.49 -11.54
CA ALA A 70 0.41 15.68 -12.38
C ALA A 70 -0.65 16.74 -12.01
N THR A 71 -1.74 16.33 -11.35
CA THR A 71 -2.82 17.24 -10.92
C THR A 71 -2.91 17.34 -9.39
N TRP A 72 -2.80 16.22 -8.68
CA TRP A 72 -2.99 16.13 -7.24
C TRP A 72 -1.72 15.61 -6.57
N PRO A 73 -1.13 16.29 -5.59
CA PRO A 73 0.06 15.79 -4.89
C PRO A 73 -0.15 14.41 -4.26
N VAL A 74 0.65 13.44 -4.71
CA VAL A 74 0.57 12.03 -4.30
C VAL A 74 1.84 11.62 -3.56
N THR A 75 1.69 10.82 -2.51
CA THR A 75 2.83 10.12 -1.87
C THR A 75 2.54 8.66 -1.58
N ILE A 76 3.58 7.84 -1.44
CA ILE A 76 3.48 6.46 -0.97
C ILE A 76 4.01 6.36 0.46
N ILE A 77 3.19 5.88 1.40
CA ILE A 77 3.59 5.63 2.78
C ILE A 77 4.08 4.20 2.92
N SER A 78 5.35 4.02 3.31
CA SER A 78 5.92 2.74 3.68
C SER A 78 6.17 2.61 5.18
N ARG A 79 5.93 1.40 5.71
CA ARG A 79 6.21 1.02 7.10
C ARG A 79 7.45 0.13 7.25
N SER A 80 8.04 -0.32 6.13
CA SER A 80 9.11 -1.32 6.10
C SER A 80 10.38 -0.73 5.49
N PRO A 81 11.56 -0.89 6.12
CA PRO A 81 12.79 -0.27 5.62
C PRO A 81 13.19 -0.82 4.25
N SER A 82 13.03 -2.12 4.01
CA SER A 82 13.33 -2.70 2.70
C SER A 82 12.44 -2.18 1.58
N THR A 83 11.21 -1.82 1.94
CA THR A 83 10.18 -1.34 1.02
C THR A 83 10.42 0.14 0.72
N ALA A 84 10.72 0.95 1.74
CA ALA A 84 11.13 2.34 1.58
C ALA A 84 12.35 2.47 0.65
N LEU A 85 13.42 1.69 0.88
CA LEU A 85 14.59 1.68 -0.01
C LEU A 85 14.25 1.30 -1.46
N ALA A 86 13.31 0.37 -1.64
CA ALA A 86 12.88 -0.01 -2.97
C ALA A 86 12.11 1.15 -3.63
N LEU A 87 11.12 1.72 -2.94
CA LEU A 87 10.33 2.85 -3.42
C LEU A 87 11.19 4.06 -3.75
N TRP A 88 12.14 4.44 -2.90
CA TRP A 88 13.05 5.54 -3.17
C TRP A 88 13.90 5.35 -4.42
N ALA A 89 14.21 4.10 -4.77
CA ALA A 89 15.00 3.79 -5.95
C ALA A 89 14.19 3.78 -7.27
N GLU A 90 12.87 3.55 -7.23
CA GLU A 90 12.10 3.21 -8.44
C GLU A 90 10.71 3.86 -8.55
N SER A 91 10.18 4.48 -7.48
CA SER A 91 8.84 5.07 -7.48
C SER A 91 8.82 6.36 -8.30
N PRO A 92 7.80 6.56 -9.17
CA PRO A 92 7.64 7.81 -9.92
C PRO A 92 7.05 8.95 -9.08
N VAL A 93 6.54 8.65 -7.88
CA VAL A 93 6.01 9.64 -6.92
C VAL A 93 6.81 9.59 -5.61
N PRO A 94 6.86 10.68 -4.82
CA PRO A 94 7.56 10.69 -3.54
C PRO A 94 7.08 9.57 -2.61
N ALA A 95 8.03 8.93 -1.90
CA ALA A 95 7.72 7.90 -0.93
C ALA A 95 8.29 8.26 0.45
N LEU A 96 7.53 7.92 1.50
CA LEU A 96 7.85 8.21 2.89
C LEU A 96 8.09 6.91 3.66
N TYR A 97 9.05 6.95 4.57
CA TYR A 97 9.26 5.89 5.55
C TYR A 97 8.77 6.33 6.93
N LEU A 98 7.52 6.00 7.24
CA LEU A 98 6.90 6.30 8.52
C LEU A 98 6.81 5.01 9.30
N ARG A 99 7.82 4.61 10.07
CA ARG A 99 7.79 3.29 10.73
C ARG A 99 7.01 3.30 12.05
N ARG A 100 7.12 4.35 12.85
CA ARG A 100 6.44 4.42 14.16
C ARG A 100 5.02 4.91 13.98
N VAL A 101 4.13 4.52 14.87
CA VAL A 101 2.74 5.02 14.86
C VAL A 101 2.73 6.53 15.01
N THR A 102 3.60 7.09 15.86
CA THR A 102 3.76 8.53 16.05
C THR A 102 4.17 9.26 14.77
N ASP A 103 5.06 8.69 13.96
CA ASP A 103 5.49 9.30 12.69
C ASP A 103 4.32 9.35 11.69
N LEU A 104 3.49 8.29 11.69
CA LEU A 104 2.30 8.23 10.84
C LEU A 104 1.21 9.19 11.32
N GLU A 105 0.95 9.24 12.61
CA GLU A 105 -0.01 10.13 13.24
C GLU A 105 0.33 11.60 12.98
N GLN A 106 1.60 11.98 13.17
CA GLN A 106 2.09 13.32 12.87
C GLN A 106 1.89 13.67 11.40
N PHE A 107 2.31 12.80 10.48
CA PHE A 107 2.10 13.03 9.05
C PHE A 107 0.62 13.23 8.70
N VAL A 108 -0.27 12.39 9.24
CA VAL A 108 -1.72 12.52 9.00
C VAL A 108 -2.29 13.82 9.56
N ALA A 109 -1.79 14.28 10.72
CA ALA A 109 -2.24 15.54 11.34
C ALA A 109 -1.75 16.78 10.59
N GLU A 110 -0.58 16.70 9.94
CA GLU A 110 0.06 17.82 9.25
C GLU A 110 -0.41 18.01 7.79
N GLN A 111 -1.06 17.00 7.18
CA GLN A 111 -1.42 17.00 5.77
C GLN A 111 -2.93 17.08 5.55
N ASP A 112 -3.36 17.65 4.42
CA ASP A 112 -4.78 17.70 4.00
C ASP A 112 -5.16 16.47 3.19
N LEU A 113 -4.94 15.27 3.77
CA LEU A 113 -5.22 14.02 3.08
C LEU A 113 -6.72 13.88 2.80
N LYS A 114 -7.07 13.78 1.52
CA LYS A 114 -8.43 13.56 1.03
C LYS A 114 -8.70 12.09 0.75
N ILE A 115 -7.70 11.38 0.21
CA ILE A 115 -7.83 9.99 -0.23
C ILE A 115 -6.61 9.17 0.23
N VAL A 116 -6.87 7.96 0.72
CA VAL A 116 -5.86 6.94 0.96
C VAL A 116 -6.17 5.69 0.14
N PHE A 117 -5.26 5.34 -0.77
CA PHE A 117 -5.35 4.15 -1.60
C PHE A 117 -4.72 2.91 -0.99
N TYR A 118 -5.34 1.76 -1.25
CA TYR A 118 -4.90 0.44 -0.80
C TYR A 118 -4.85 -0.56 -1.97
N VAL A 119 -3.64 -1.05 -2.29
CA VAL A 119 -3.41 -2.01 -3.40
C VAL A 119 -3.58 -3.48 -2.98
N ASN A 120 -3.83 -3.75 -1.71
CA ASN A 120 -4.01 -5.10 -1.16
C ASN A 120 -4.93 -5.10 0.07
N GLN A 121 -5.22 -6.28 0.60
CA GLN A 121 -6.07 -6.48 1.79
C GLN A 121 -5.27 -7.06 2.96
N ASN A 122 -4.08 -6.52 3.19
CA ASN A 122 -3.25 -6.98 4.29
C ASN A 122 -3.77 -6.44 5.63
N ALA A 123 -3.69 -7.25 6.68
CA ALA A 123 -4.11 -6.87 8.03
C ALA A 123 -3.40 -5.59 8.56
N LYS A 124 -2.20 -5.27 8.04
CA LYS A 124 -1.48 -4.03 8.39
C LYS A 124 -2.20 -2.76 7.93
N ASN A 125 -3.12 -2.84 6.97
CA ASN A 125 -3.91 -1.71 6.48
C ASN A 125 -4.82 -1.15 7.57
N PHE A 126 -5.25 -1.99 8.52
CA PHE A 126 -6.05 -1.56 9.68
C PHE A 126 -5.37 -0.51 10.55
N GLN A 127 -4.04 -0.39 10.50
CA GLN A 127 -3.34 0.68 11.21
C GLN A 127 -3.69 2.08 10.69
N MET A 128 -4.05 2.19 9.40
CA MET A 128 -4.41 3.46 8.77
C MET A 128 -5.90 3.79 8.92
N PHE A 129 -6.79 2.78 9.04
CA PHE A 129 -8.23 2.98 9.24
C PHE A 129 -8.61 3.69 10.55
N ARG A 130 -7.66 3.88 11.47
CA ARG A 130 -7.93 4.64 12.70
C ARG A 130 -8.12 6.14 12.47
N TYR A 131 -7.72 6.64 11.31
CA TYR A 131 -7.87 8.04 10.94
C TYR A 131 -9.05 8.16 9.98
N GLY A 132 -10.14 8.80 10.40
CA GLY A 132 -11.41 8.77 9.66
C GLY A 132 -11.72 10.03 8.84
N ARG A 133 -10.85 11.03 8.81
CA ARG A 133 -11.09 12.31 8.11
C ARG A 133 -10.53 12.32 6.68
N MET A 134 -10.67 11.20 5.98
CA MET A 134 -10.27 10.99 4.59
C MET A 134 -11.04 9.79 4.03
N TRP A 135 -11.07 9.66 2.71
CA TRP A 135 -11.65 8.50 2.05
C TRP A 135 -10.66 7.33 1.97
N HIS A 136 -11.07 6.17 2.46
CA HIS A 136 -10.30 4.94 2.35
C HIS A 136 -10.76 4.15 1.12
N VAL A 137 -9.89 4.08 0.11
CA VAL A 137 -10.24 3.56 -1.21
C VAL A 137 -9.41 2.34 -1.57
N PHE A 138 -10.07 1.20 -1.71
CA PHE A 138 -9.41 -0.03 -2.17
C PHE A 138 -9.30 -0.03 -3.71
N ILE A 139 -8.10 -0.24 -4.24
CA ILE A 139 -7.83 -0.26 -5.69
C ILE A 139 -7.23 -1.58 -6.18
N ASN A 140 -6.88 -2.47 -5.24
CA ASN A 140 -6.34 -3.80 -5.53
C ASN A 140 -5.04 -3.76 -6.38
N HIS A 141 -4.52 -4.91 -6.84
CA HIS A 141 -3.27 -5.00 -7.62
C HIS A 141 -3.39 -5.85 -8.89
N GLY A 142 -4.51 -5.76 -9.61
CA GLY A 142 -4.69 -6.27 -10.97
C GLY A 142 -4.73 -7.80 -11.19
N GLU A 143 -3.80 -8.56 -10.60
CA GLU A 143 -3.74 -10.04 -10.71
C GLU A 143 -4.84 -10.75 -9.90
N SER A 144 -5.48 -10.00 -9.01
CA SER A 144 -6.36 -10.43 -7.93
C SER A 144 -7.85 -10.40 -8.31
N ASP A 145 -8.19 -10.46 -9.59
CA ASP A 145 -9.58 -10.62 -10.06
C ASP A 145 -10.12 -12.07 -9.94
N LYS A 146 -9.49 -12.87 -9.06
CA LYS A 146 -9.83 -14.27 -8.78
C LYS A 146 -10.71 -14.36 -7.53
N MET A 147 -11.57 -15.38 -7.49
CA MET A 147 -12.63 -15.58 -6.47
C MET A 147 -12.16 -15.38 -5.01
N TYR A 148 -10.92 -15.76 -4.68
CA TYR A 148 -10.37 -15.70 -3.32
C TYR A 148 -10.13 -14.28 -2.78
N MET A 149 -10.30 -13.23 -3.60
CA MET A 149 -10.11 -11.83 -3.18
C MET A 149 -11.39 -11.16 -2.69
N THR A 150 -12.54 -11.81 -2.86
CA THR A 150 -13.81 -11.35 -2.29
C THR A 150 -13.89 -11.72 -0.81
N THR A 151 -13.45 -10.80 0.05
CA THR A 151 -13.45 -10.99 1.51
C THR A 151 -14.24 -9.87 2.20
N ASN A 152 -14.66 -10.11 3.45
CA ASN A 152 -15.33 -9.08 4.25
C ASN A 152 -14.49 -7.82 4.52
N GLN A 153 -13.18 -7.82 4.19
CA GLN A 153 -12.36 -6.61 4.29
C GLN A 153 -12.85 -5.49 3.36
N PHE A 154 -13.54 -5.80 2.26
CA PHE A 154 -14.19 -4.80 1.40
C PHE A 154 -15.10 -3.85 2.19
N LYS A 155 -15.74 -4.35 3.25
CA LYS A 155 -16.66 -3.56 4.09
C LYS A 155 -15.96 -2.47 4.90
N ALA A 156 -14.64 -2.60 5.12
CA ALA A 156 -13.86 -1.62 5.87
C ALA A 156 -13.50 -0.37 5.05
N TYR A 157 -13.59 -0.45 3.72
CA TYR A 157 -13.33 0.68 2.84
C TYR A 157 -14.58 1.52 2.62
N ASP A 158 -14.38 2.81 2.39
CA ASP A 158 -15.45 3.72 1.98
C ASP A 158 -15.85 3.44 0.54
N TYR A 159 -14.85 3.27 -0.33
CA TYR A 159 -15.01 2.92 -1.74
C TYR A 159 -14.06 1.81 -2.17
N SER A 160 -14.45 1.07 -3.20
CA SER A 160 -13.64 0.06 -3.87
C SER A 160 -13.71 0.26 -5.38
N LEU A 161 -12.56 0.56 -5.98
CA LEU A 161 -12.42 0.68 -7.42
C LEU A 161 -12.11 -0.70 -8.00
N VAL A 162 -12.95 -1.15 -8.94
CA VAL A 162 -12.90 -2.52 -9.47
C VAL A 162 -12.78 -2.53 -11.00
N ALA A 163 -12.37 -3.69 -11.54
CA ALA A 163 -12.11 -3.85 -12.96
C ALA A 163 -13.34 -3.77 -13.87
N GLY A 164 -14.54 -4.03 -13.32
CA GLY A 164 -15.78 -4.04 -14.09
C GLY A 164 -16.84 -4.98 -13.50
N ASP A 165 -17.88 -5.23 -14.27
CA ASP A 165 -19.09 -5.93 -13.83
C ASP A 165 -18.82 -7.33 -13.26
N ALA A 166 -17.88 -8.07 -13.85
CA ALA A 166 -17.51 -9.38 -13.34
C ALA A 166 -16.97 -9.33 -11.90
N ALA A 167 -16.28 -8.25 -11.52
CA ALA A 167 -15.81 -8.06 -10.15
C ALA A 167 -16.97 -7.69 -9.21
N ILE A 168 -17.89 -6.84 -9.67
CA ILE A 168 -19.10 -6.45 -8.93
C ILE A 168 -19.94 -7.69 -8.64
N GLU A 169 -20.18 -8.54 -9.64
CA GLU A 169 -20.95 -9.78 -9.47
C GLU A 169 -20.29 -10.73 -8.47
N ARG A 170 -18.96 -10.87 -8.48
CA ARG A 170 -18.27 -11.67 -7.46
C ARG A 170 -18.51 -11.15 -6.04
N LEU A 171 -18.50 -9.83 -5.84
CA LEU A 171 -18.78 -9.22 -4.54
C LEU A 171 -20.23 -9.46 -4.12
N LYS A 172 -21.18 -9.27 -5.03
CA LYS A 172 -22.61 -9.50 -4.80
C LYS A 172 -22.94 -10.91 -4.33
N HIS A 173 -22.31 -11.91 -4.93
CA HIS A 173 -22.53 -13.32 -4.56
C HIS A 173 -21.91 -13.71 -3.20
N LYS A 174 -21.00 -12.90 -2.65
CA LYS A 174 -20.18 -13.28 -1.48
C LYS A 174 -20.39 -12.41 -0.26
N LEU A 175 -20.66 -11.11 -0.45
CA LEU A 175 -20.74 -10.15 0.64
C LEU A 175 -22.19 -9.87 0.97
N TRP A 176 -22.63 -10.38 2.12
CA TRP A 176 -23.94 -10.06 2.68
C TRP A 176 -23.98 -8.61 3.12
N ASP A 177 -25.07 -7.89 2.85
CA ASP A 177 -25.30 -6.54 3.35
C ASP A 177 -24.12 -5.58 3.05
N PHE A 178 -23.61 -5.65 1.82
CA PHE A 178 -22.61 -4.71 1.31
C PHE A 178 -23.27 -3.83 0.26
N ASP A 179 -23.25 -2.52 0.50
CA ASP A 179 -23.83 -1.50 -0.37
C ASP A 179 -22.98 -1.33 -1.64
N LEU A 180 -23.18 -2.23 -2.60
CA LEU A 180 -22.41 -2.30 -3.85
C LEU A 180 -22.59 -1.02 -4.68
N ASP A 181 -23.84 -0.57 -4.82
CA ASP A 181 -24.20 0.55 -5.70
C ASP A 181 -23.54 1.85 -5.24
N LYS A 182 -23.40 2.04 -3.93
CA LYS A 182 -22.72 3.21 -3.36
C LYS A 182 -21.21 3.04 -3.30
N LYS A 183 -20.72 1.86 -2.89
CA LYS A 183 -19.32 1.68 -2.49
C LYS A 183 -18.43 1.13 -3.60
N VAL A 184 -18.96 0.59 -4.68
CA VAL A 184 -18.17 -0.07 -5.72
C VAL A 184 -18.25 0.70 -7.02
N ILE A 185 -17.09 1.11 -7.54
CA ILE A 185 -16.99 1.91 -8.77
C ILE A 185 -16.14 1.13 -9.77
N ALA A 186 -16.70 0.83 -10.95
CA ALA A 186 -15.95 0.21 -12.03
C ALA A 186 -15.08 1.26 -12.74
N ILE A 187 -13.77 1.01 -12.79
CA ILE A 187 -12.78 1.93 -13.42
C ILE A 187 -11.95 1.25 -14.51
N GLY A 188 -12.24 -0.01 -14.83
CA GLY A 188 -11.36 -0.80 -15.70
C GLY A 188 -10.05 -1.15 -15.01
N ARG A 189 -8.98 -1.25 -15.80
CA ARG A 189 -7.65 -1.64 -15.32
C ARG A 189 -6.61 -0.61 -15.77
N PRO A 190 -6.60 0.61 -15.21
CA PRO A 190 -5.61 1.63 -15.60
C PRO A 190 -4.16 1.16 -15.42
N GLN A 191 -3.91 0.22 -14.51
CA GLN A 191 -2.62 -0.45 -14.35
C GLN A 191 -2.21 -1.36 -15.53
N ALA A 192 -3.16 -1.78 -16.37
CA ALA A 192 -2.93 -2.68 -17.50
C ALA A 192 -2.70 -1.93 -18.82
N ASP A 193 -3.16 -0.68 -18.93
CA ASP A 193 -3.12 0.14 -20.16
C ASP A 193 -1.71 0.43 -20.67
N GLN A 194 -0.68 0.14 -19.87
CA GLN A 194 0.72 0.37 -20.21
C GLN A 194 1.49 -0.90 -20.62
N PHE A 195 0.84 -2.06 -20.45
CA PHE A 195 1.36 -3.35 -20.88
C PHE A 195 0.73 -3.81 -22.21
N SER A 196 -0.16 -3.00 -22.79
CA SER A 196 -0.84 -3.21 -24.08
C SER A 196 -0.18 -2.45 -25.22
#